data_AF-A0A848KX87-F1
#
_entry.id   AF-A0A848KX87-F1
#
_cell.length_a   1.000
_cell.length_b   1.000
_cell.length_c   1.000
_cell.angle_alpha   90.00
_cell.angle_beta   90.00
_cell.angle_gamma   90.00
#
_symmetry.space_group_name_H-M   'P 1'
#
loop_
_entity.id
_entity.type
_entity.pdbx_description
1 polymer ?
#
loop_
_entity_poly.entity_id
_entity_poly.type
_entity_poly.pdbx_seq_one_letter_code
_entity_poly.pdbx_strand_id
1 'polypeptide(L)' 'MLMQVVQEGFSDTDRGPVDWLDHVDRYEVPEANRSRIIEREKRFGFTPGDDGWLTTYRQRHTRWGFGGFIHWQRFRWEDV' A
#
# COMPACT_ATOMS: atom_id res chain seq x y z
N MET A 1 15.51 9.95 -9.29
CA MET A 1 15.48 9.46 -7.89
C MET A 1 14.29 8.53 -7.74
N LEU A 2 14.38 7.44 -6.97
CA LEU A 2 13.24 6.53 -6.77
C LEU A 2 12.51 6.90 -5.48
N MET A 3 11.22 7.19 -5.56
CA MET A 3 10.35 7.46 -4.41
C MET A 3 9.37 6.31 -4.21
N GLN A 4 9.20 5.91 -2.95
CA GLN A 4 8.05 5.12 -2.53
C GLN A 4 6.90 6.06 -2.24
N VAL A 5 5.79 5.88 -2.94
CA VAL A 5 4.54 6.56 -2.62
C VAL A 5 3.65 5.56 -1.93
N VAL A 6 3.13 5.92 -0.75
CA VAL A 6 2.24 5.08 0.07
C VAL A 6 0.92 5.81 0.27
N GLN A 7 -0.18 5.08 0.13
CA GLN A 7 -1.52 5.58 0.43
C GLN A 7 -2.22 4.60 1.36
N GLU A 8 -2.89 5.16 2.37
CA GLU A 8 -3.69 4.40 3.31
C GLU A 8 -5.17 4.47 2.93
N GLY A 9 -5.92 3.44 3.30
CA GLY A 9 -7.35 3.37 3.07
C GLY A 9 -8.04 2.45 4.05
N PHE A 10 -9.35 2.60 4.15
CA PHE A 10 -10.16 1.86 5.12
C PHE A 10 -11.36 1.20 4.46
N SER A 11 -11.76 0.04 4.97
CA SER A 11 -13.03 -0.60 4.59
C SER A 11 -13.70 -1.25 5.79
N ASP A 12 -15.03 -1.36 5.75
CA ASP A 12 -15.80 -2.06 6.79
C ASP A 12 -15.75 -3.58 6.65
N THR A 13 -15.45 -4.08 5.44
CA THR A 13 -15.37 -5.52 5.14
C THR A 13 -14.18 -5.84 4.24
N ASP A 14 -13.68 -7.09 4.29
CA ASP A 14 -12.49 -7.50 3.52
C ASP A 14 -12.72 -7.47 2.00
N ARG A 15 -14.00 -7.41 1.57
CA ARG A 15 -14.41 -7.47 0.16
C ARG A 15 -15.17 -6.22 -0.29
N GLY A 16 -15.33 -5.23 0.58
CA GLY A 16 -16.01 -3.98 0.28
C GLY A 16 -15.10 -3.00 -0.47
N PRO A 17 -15.65 -1.90 -1.00
CA PRO A 17 -14.83 -0.81 -1.50
C PRO A 17 -13.91 -0.30 -0.38
N VAL A 18 -12.70 0.12 -0.77
CA VAL A 18 -11.74 0.77 0.13
C VAL A 18 -11.84 2.27 -0.09
N ASP A 19 -12.12 3.00 0.99
CA ASP A 19 -12.06 4.45 1.01
C ASP A 19 -10.60 4.86 1.20
N TRP A 20 -9.94 5.18 0.09
CA TRP A 20 -8.56 5.65 0.08
C TRP A 20 -8.50 7.11 0.53
N LEU A 21 -7.53 7.43 1.39
CA LEU A 21 -7.29 8.78 1.86
C LEU A 21 -6.70 9.65 0.74
N ASP A 22 -7.13 10.89 0.57
CA ASP A 22 -6.64 11.77 -0.50
C ASP A 22 -5.13 12.11 -0.41
N HIS A 23 -4.54 12.00 0.78
CA HIS A 23 -3.12 12.25 0.97
C HIS A 23 -2.29 10.99 0.68
N VAL A 24 -1.05 11.22 0.25
CA VAL A 24 -0.06 10.17 0.04
C VAL A 24 1.24 10.55 0.73
N ASP A 25 1.86 9.58 1.38
CA ASP A 25 3.18 9.72 1.95
C ASP A 25 4.24 9.37 0.91
N ARG A 26 5.37 10.09 0.96
CA ARG A 26 6.48 9.91 0.02
C ARG A 26 7.77 9.68 0.79
N TYR A 27 8.41 8.55 0.52
CA TYR A 27 9.67 8.17 1.14
C TYR A 27 10.74 8.00 0.07
N GLU A 28 11.88 8.67 0.24
CA GLU A 28 13.02 8.45 -0.64
C GLU A 28 13.55 7.03 -0.45
N VAL A 29 13.75 6.32 -1.57
CA VAL A 29 14.34 4.98 -1.56
C VAL A 29 15.85 5.12 -1.70
N PRO A 30 16.63 4.74 -0.66
CA PRO A 30 18.07 4.73 -0.74
C PRO A 30 18.52 3.87 -1.91
N GLU A 31 19.51 4.32 -2.67
CA GLU A 31 20.00 3.64 -3.87
C GLU A 31 20.36 2.17 -3.60
N ALA A 32 21.00 1.91 -2.46
CA ALA A 32 21.37 0.56 -2.01
C ALA A 32 20.18 -0.40 -1.83
N ASN A 33 18.97 0.12 -1.64
CA ASN A 33 17.76 -0.69 -1.39
C ASN A 33 16.91 -0.90 -2.65
N ARG A 34 17.15 -0.17 -3.75
CA ARG A 34 16.28 -0.17 -4.94
C ARG A 34 16.18 -1.55 -5.58
N SER A 35 17.31 -2.19 -5.87
CA SER A 35 17.34 -3.53 -6.48
C SER A 35 16.67 -4.58 -5.59
N ARG A 36 16.91 -4.53 -4.26
CA ARG A 36 16.32 -5.46 -3.30
C ARG A 36 14.80 -5.37 -3.24
N ILE A 37 14.25 -4.16 -3.36
CA ILE A 37 12.81 -3.91 -3.37
C ILE A 37 12.17 -4.50 -4.64
N ILE A 38 12.74 -4.20 -5.81
CA ILE A 38 12.25 -4.72 -7.10
C ILE A 38 12.31 -6.25 -7.13
N GLU A 39 13.39 -6.85 -6.61
CA GLU A 39 13.54 -8.31 -6.50
C GLU A 39 12.54 -8.93 -5.53
N ARG A 40 12.30 -8.28 -4.38
CA ARG A 40 11.30 -8.73 -3.41
C ARG A 40 9.91 -8.79 -4.05
N GLU A 41 9.50 -7.77 -4.78
CA GLU A 41 8.18 -7.73 -5.43
C GLU A 41 8.01 -8.86 -6.44
N LYS A 42 9.01 -9.03 -7.32
CA LYS A 42 9.04 -10.14 -8.29
C LYS A 42 8.96 -11.50 -7.59
N ARG A 43 9.70 -11.68 -6.48
CA ARG A 43 9.73 -12.94 -5.73
C ARG A 43 8.40 -13.27 -5.04
N PHE A 44 7.69 -12.26 -4.53
CA PHE A 44 6.42 -12.46 -3.82
C PHE A 44 5.19 -12.41 -4.74
N GLY A 45 5.38 -12.25 -6.05
CA GLY A 45 4.28 -12.23 -7.03
C GLY A 45 3.36 -11.02 -6.89
N PHE A 46 3.78 -9.98 -6.16
CA PHE A 46 3.00 -8.77 -6.05
C PHE A 46 3.06 -8.04 -7.38
N THR A 47 1.90 -7.95 -8.03
CA THR A 47 1.76 -7.26 -9.31
C THR A 47 0.91 -6.02 -9.06
N PRO A 48 1.32 -4.83 -9.52
CA PRO A 48 0.46 -3.66 -9.48
C PRO A 48 -0.87 -3.94 -10.18
N GLY A 49 -1.96 -3.38 -9.66
CA GLY A 49 -3.24 -3.36 -10.38
C GLY A 49 -3.17 -2.46 -11.61
N ASP A 50 -4.28 -2.38 -12.34
CA ASP A 50 -4.40 -1.55 -13.54
C ASP A 50 -4.19 -0.04 -13.25
N ASP A 51 -4.33 0.38 -11.99
CA ASP A 51 -4.07 1.74 -11.51
C ASP A 51 -2.59 2.01 -11.16
N GLY A 52 -1.71 1.01 -11.37
CA GLY A 52 -0.29 1.09 -11.09
C GLY A 52 0.07 0.98 -9.61
N TRP A 53 -0.90 0.67 -8.73
CA TRP A 53 -0.67 0.51 -7.30
C TRP A 53 -0.55 -0.96 -6.90
N LEU A 54 0.41 -1.24 -6.03
CA LEU A 54 0.54 -2.52 -5.36
C LEU A 54 -0.22 -2.45 -4.03
N THR A 55 -1.38 -3.12 -3.98
CA THR A 55 -2.26 -3.10 -2.81
C THR A 55 -1.85 -4.19 -1.82
N THR A 56 -1.67 -3.79 -0.55
CA THR A 56 -1.36 -4.68 0.57
C THR A 56 -2.38 -4.51 1.69
N TYR A 57 -2.86 -5.62 2.22
CA TYR A 57 -3.66 -5.61 3.44
C TYR A 57 -2.73 -5.51 4.65
N ARG A 58 -2.96 -4.53 5.53
CA ARG A 58 -2.11 -4.32 6.72
C ARG A 58 -2.69 -4.96 7.97
N GLN A 59 -3.94 -4.63 8.34
CA GLN A 59 -4.50 -5.11 9.61
C GLN A 59 -6.00 -4.86 9.75
N ARG A 60 -6.71 -5.79 10.41
CA ARG A 60 -8.09 -5.59 10.90
C ARG A 60 -8.03 -5.00 12.29
N HIS A 61 -8.68 -3.86 12.46
CA HIS A 61 -8.83 -3.19 13.74
C HIS A 61 -10.23 -3.42 14.28
N THR A 62 -10.35 -3.95 15.49
CA THR A 62 -11.64 -4.04 16.19
C THR A 62 -11.83 -2.79 17.02
N ARG A 63 -12.85 -1.98 16.71
CA ARG A 63 -13.25 -0.86 17.58
C ARG A 63 -14.28 -1.38 18.59
N TRP A 64 -13.99 -1.27 19.89
CA TRP A 64 -14.93 -1.66 20.94
C TRP A 64 -16.26 -0.93 20.75
N GLY A 65 -17.33 -1.71 20.51
CA GLY A 65 -18.71 -1.22 20.44
C GLY A 65 -19.22 -0.69 19.08
N PHE A 66 -18.39 -0.59 18.03
CA PHE A 66 -18.79 0.07 16.77
C PHE A 66 -18.51 -0.71 15.47
N GLY A 67 -18.20 -2.01 15.57
CA GLY A 67 -17.74 -2.79 14.41
C GLY A 67 -16.25 -2.57 14.14
N GLY A 68 -15.61 -3.56 13.53
CA GLY A 68 -14.21 -3.44 13.12
C GLY A 68 -14.08 -2.71 11.79
N PHE A 69 -12.93 -2.10 11.55
CA PHE A 69 -12.54 -1.61 10.23
C PHE A 69 -11.24 -2.31 9.79
N ILE A 70 -10.99 -2.29 8.51
CA ILE A 70 -9.85 -2.95 7.88
C ILE A 70 -8.98 -1.86 7.30
N HIS A 71 -7.72 -1.85 7.73
CA HIS A 71 -6.71 -0.92 7.26
C HIS A 71 -5.96 -1.53 6.09
N TRP A 72 -6.03 -0.84 4.95
CA TRP A 72 -5.34 -1.14 3.72
C TRP A 72 -4.21 -0.16 3.48
N GLN A 73 -3.12 -0.64 2.90
CA GLN A 73 -2.04 0.20 2.40
C GLN A 73 -1.73 -0.20 0.97
N ARG A 74 -1.64 0.77 0.07
CA ARG A 74 -1.11 0.54 -1.26
C ARG A 74 0.13 1.38 -1.48
N PHE A 75 1.04 0.89 -2.30
CA PHE A 75 2.22 1.65 -2.66
C PHE A 75 2.53 1.54 -4.15
N ARG A 76 3.23 2.55 -4.66
CA ARG A 76 3.80 2.55 -6.01
C ARG A 76 5.17 3.21 -5.99
N TRP A 77 5.92 3.01 -7.04
CA TRP A 77 7.22 3.63 -7.23
C TRP A 77 7.13 4.74 -8.26
N GLU A 78 7.69 5.89 -7.95
CA GLU A 78 7.78 7.03 -8.88
C GLU A 78 9.24 7.36 -9.12
N ASP A 79 9.61 7.45 -10.39
CA ASP A 79 10.86 8.07 -10.81
C ASP A 79 10.66 9.59 -10.88
N VAL A 80 11.50 10.32 -10.13
CA VAL A 80 11.55 11.80 -10.10
C VAL A 80 12.85 12.34 -10.66
#